data_AF-A0A7Z9GEX7-F1
#
_entry.id   AF-A0A7Z9GEX7-F1
#
_cell.length_a   1.000
_cell.length_b   1.000
_cell.length_c   1.000
_cell.angle_alpha   90.00
_cell.angle_beta   90.00
_cell.angle_gamma   90.00
#
_symmetry.space_group_name_H-M   'P 1'
#
loop_
_entity.id
_entity.type
_entity.pdbx_description
1 polymer ?
#
loop_
_entity_poly.entity_id
_entity_poly.type
_entity_poly.pdbx_seq_one_letter_code
_entity_poly.pdbx_strand_id
1 'polypeptide(L)'
;MGKNLIIGSRGSDLALWQANYIQDKLSALKIPAEIKVIKTQGDLVQDLSFDKMEGKGFFTKEIEEALLKGEIDLAVHSHKDLETEQPKGLQIAAVTTREEPNDLILINKNAVDTKRRLALKDGATVGTSSARRKSFLKGFRKDVKLKDMRGNVPTRIEKLQNGEYDAIVLAAAGVNRLDLDLSAFHVELLDPTEFIPAPAQGVLAIQIREKDKGLQKQLQALNDEETAAVTEIERNILNQFQGGCQTPIGVYCRAKEEEEGFEVWTAKSESSDKVPKMLYTETRNPNKVGERLVQRFQDIEGTSVFITRDMRRDDGFENLLVGNGFDVNGKSMIETKRVAVRKDLVRDDYTWVFFSSKQAIYHYLGQFDPPEGVKYGVIGKATAAALRKRGLRADFIGYSTDTRLTGKQFAALVGSEIVLFPMARGSKRAVQEQFAVKGQVINLVVYETVSHEDIKVPMSHIVVFTSPSNVISYLKNNLIGPSQRVVAMGNATGNELNNHGVRAFTQPSTFSDAGLAQAVFAASIQPKKS
;
A
#
# COMPACT_ATOMS: atom_id res chain seq x y z
N MET A 1 -4.46 31.22 -38.37
CA MET A 1 -4.82 30.86 -36.97
C MET A 1 -5.14 29.37 -36.97
N GLY A 2 -4.50 28.58 -36.10
CA GLY A 2 -4.74 27.13 -36.02
C GLY A 2 -6.18 26.81 -35.63
N LYS A 3 -6.70 25.67 -36.07
CA LYS A 3 -8.03 25.17 -35.68
C LYS A 3 -8.12 25.05 -34.16
N ASN A 4 -9.20 25.55 -33.55
CA ASN A 4 -9.51 25.34 -32.14
C ASN A 4 -9.77 23.85 -31.89
N LEU A 5 -9.12 23.24 -30.90
CA LEU A 5 -9.36 21.85 -30.55
C LEU A 5 -10.63 21.70 -29.72
N ILE A 6 -11.41 20.65 -29.95
CA ILE A 6 -12.60 20.35 -29.16
C ILE A 6 -12.30 19.19 -28.20
N ILE A 7 -12.37 19.44 -26.89
CA ILE A 7 -12.17 18.46 -25.82
C ILE A 7 -13.52 17.87 -25.42
N GLY A 8 -13.72 16.57 -25.63
CA GLY A 8 -14.86 15.84 -25.10
C GLY A 8 -14.69 15.51 -23.62
N SER A 9 -15.72 15.78 -22.82
CA SER A 9 -15.77 15.39 -21.41
C SER A 9 -17.19 15.08 -20.94
N ARG A 10 -17.31 14.33 -19.84
CA ARG A 10 -18.58 14.14 -19.12
C ARG A 10 -18.98 15.42 -18.37
N GLY A 11 -20.25 15.49 -17.97
CA GLY A 11 -20.80 16.66 -17.27
C GLY A 11 -20.57 16.71 -15.76
N SER A 12 -19.99 15.68 -15.14
CA SER A 12 -19.73 15.68 -13.69
C SER A 12 -18.60 16.63 -13.31
N ASP A 13 -18.65 17.22 -12.10
CA ASP A 13 -17.63 18.17 -11.59
C ASP A 13 -16.20 17.66 -11.77
N LEU A 14 -15.94 16.38 -11.43
CA LEU A 14 -14.61 15.79 -11.57
C LEU A 14 -14.16 15.69 -13.04
N ALA A 15 -15.06 15.32 -13.94
CA ALA A 15 -14.74 15.22 -15.36
C ALA A 15 -14.51 16.60 -16.01
N LEU A 16 -15.27 17.61 -15.59
CA LEU A 16 -15.06 18.99 -16.00
C LEU A 16 -13.74 19.53 -15.45
N TRP A 17 -13.41 19.26 -14.19
CA TRP A 17 -12.10 19.59 -13.64
C TRP A 17 -10.97 18.98 -14.48
N GLN A 18 -11.08 17.71 -14.84
CA GLN A 18 -10.08 17.00 -15.66
C GLN A 18 -9.93 17.62 -17.04
N ALA A 19 -11.05 17.98 -17.69
CA ALA A 19 -11.03 18.62 -18.99
C ALA A 19 -10.42 20.03 -18.94
N ASN A 20 -10.77 20.84 -17.93
CA ASN A 20 -10.18 22.16 -17.70
C ASN A 20 -8.68 22.05 -17.42
N TYR A 21 -8.25 21.08 -16.61
CA TYR A 21 -6.83 20.83 -16.36
C TYR A 21 -6.04 20.58 -17.67
N ILE A 22 -6.58 19.77 -18.59
CA ILE A 22 -5.95 19.55 -19.90
C ILE A 22 -6.05 20.79 -20.80
N GLN A 23 -7.16 21.51 -20.77
CA GLN A 23 -7.33 22.78 -21.49
C GLN A 23 -6.28 23.80 -21.06
N ASP A 24 -6.02 23.95 -19.76
CA ASP A 24 -5.00 24.86 -19.21
C ASP A 24 -3.60 24.47 -19.68
N LYS A 25 -3.30 23.16 -19.70
CA LYS A 25 -2.02 22.66 -20.23
C LYS A 25 -1.87 22.92 -21.73
N LEU A 26 -2.92 22.74 -22.53
CA LEU A 26 -2.92 23.08 -23.95
C LEU A 26 -2.76 24.59 -24.18
N SER A 27 -3.42 25.40 -23.36
CA SER A 27 -3.31 26.87 -23.38
C SER A 27 -1.89 27.34 -23.10
N ALA A 28 -1.20 26.72 -22.13
CA ALA A 28 0.23 26.98 -21.87
C ALA A 28 1.13 26.65 -23.06
N LEU A 29 0.74 25.69 -23.91
CA LEU A 29 1.40 25.36 -25.18
C LEU A 29 0.94 26.23 -26.35
N LYS A 30 0.10 27.25 -26.11
CA LYS A 30 -0.53 28.13 -27.12
C LYS A 30 -1.40 27.36 -28.11
N ILE A 31 -1.99 26.24 -27.67
CA ILE A 31 -2.96 25.45 -28.43
C ILE A 31 -4.36 25.82 -27.93
N PRO A 32 -5.16 26.57 -28.71
CA PRO A 32 -6.52 26.91 -28.30
C PRO A 32 -7.38 25.64 -28.26
N ALA A 33 -8.17 25.50 -27.20
CA ALA A 33 -9.13 24.41 -27.05
C ALA A 33 -10.42 24.87 -26.36
N GLU A 34 -11.53 24.20 -26.66
CA GLU A 34 -12.84 24.37 -26.02
C GLU A 34 -13.39 23.04 -25.52
N ILE A 35 -14.24 23.05 -24.49
CA ILE A 35 -14.81 21.83 -23.90
C ILE A 35 -16.23 21.62 -24.44
N LYS A 36 -16.47 20.42 -25.00
CA LYS A 36 -17.80 19.93 -25.36
C LYS A 36 -18.24 18.86 -24.37
N VAL A 37 -19.28 19.17 -23.61
CA VAL A 37 -19.88 18.22 -22.66
C VAL A 37 -20.72 17.19 -23.40
N ILE A 38 -20.45 15.91 -23.14
CA ILE A 38 -21.16 14.76 -23.71
C ILE A 38 -21.87 14.03 -22.57
N LYS A 39 -23.19 13.86 -22.70
CA LYS A 39 -23.98 13.08 -21.74
C LYS A 39 -23.79 11.59 -22.04
N THR A 40 -23.41 10.81 -21.02
CA THR A 40 -23.26 9.36 -21.15
C THR A 40 -24.43 8.62 -20.48
N GLN A 41 -24.73 7.39 -20.89
CA GLN A 41 -25.75 6.58 -20.23
C GLN A 41 -25.45 6.36 -18.73
N GLY A 42 -24.18 6.31 -18.35
CA GLY A 42 -23.78 6.20 -16.95
C GLY A 42 -24.09 7.40 -16.07
N ASP A 43 -24.39 8.56 -16.65
CA ASP A 43 -24.91 9.71 -15.93
C ASP A 43 -26.44 9.65 -15.75
N LEU A 44 -27.14 8.89 -16.60
CA LEU A 44 -28.61 8.79 -16.63
C LEU A 44 -29.16 7.65 -15.78
N VAL A 45 -28.40 6.57 -15.57
CA VAL A 45 -28.87 5.36 -14.86
C VAL A 45 -28.31 5.30 -13.44
N GLN A 46 -29.11 5.65 -12.44
CA GLN A 46 -28.73 5.61 -11.02
C GLN A 46 -29.24 4.37 -10.26
N ASP A 47 -30.19 3.61 -10.82
CA ASP A 47 -31.02 2.61 -10.09
C ASP A 47 -30.67 1.12 -10.33
N LEU A 48 -29.64 0.79 -11.11
CA LEU A 48 -29.24 -0.60 -11.37
C LEU A 48 -27.97 -1.00 -10.55
N SER A 49 -27.84 -2.29 -10.20
CA SER A 49 -26.65 -2.83 -9.49
C SER A 49 -25.38 -2.79 -10.37
N PHE A 50 -24.21 -2.54 -9.77
CA PHE A 50 -22.91 -2.34 -10.49
C PHE A 50 -22.52 -3.62 -11.23
N ASP A 51 -22.77 -4.78 -10.60
CA ASP A 51 -22.49 -6.11 -11.12
C ASP A 51 -23.28 -6.44 -12.40
N LYS A 52 -24.38 -5.71 -12.66
CA LYS A 52 -25.22 -5.85 -13.86
C LYS A 52 -24.96 -4.77 -14.92
N MET A 53 -24.17 -3.74 -14.61
CA MET A 53 -23.91 -2.58 -15.49
C MET A 53 -22.46 -2.41 -15.93
N GLU A 54 -21.50 -3.14 -15.35
CA GLU A 54 -20.12 -3.24 -15.87
C GLU A 54 -20.08 -4.09 -17.16
N GLY A 55 -20.78 -3.61 -18.18
CA GLY A 55 -20.54 -3.92 -19.58
C GLY A 55 -19.52 -2.94 -20.17
N LYS A 56 -18.90 -3.36 -21.27
CA LYS A 56 -17.86 -2.61 -22.00
C LYS A 56 -18.24 -1.13 -22.22
N GLY A 57 -17.36 -0.21 -21.85
CA GLY A 57 -17.43 1.21 -22.20
C GLY A 57 -18.53 2.06 -21.56
N PHE A 58 -19.13 1.65 -20.44
CA PHE A 58 -20.32 2.33 -19.86
C PHE A 58 -20.19 3.86 -19.61
N PHE A 59 -18.98 4.36 -19.36
CA PHE A 59 -18.71 5.79 -19.18
C PHE A 59 -17.93 6.44 -20.33
N THR A 60 -17.49 5.67 -21.32
CA THR A 60 -16.59 6.13 -22.39
C THR A 60 -17.22 6.04 -23.77
N LYS A 61 -18.20 5.16 -23.97
CA LYS A 61 -18.78 4.83 -25.29
C LYS A 61 -19.27 6.06 -26.06
N GLU A 62 -20.08 6.93 -25.46
CA GLU A 62 -20.61 8.10 -26.19
C GLU A 62 -19.52 9.11 -26.54
N ILE A 63 -18.48 9.20 -25.72
CA ILE A 63 -17.31 10.06 -25.97
C ILE A 63 -16.45 9.47 -27.09
N GLU A 64 -16.21 8.15 -27.07
CA GLU A 64 -15.50 7.41 -28.11
C GLU A 64 -16.23 7.50 -29.47
N GLU A 65 -17.56 7.40 -29.48
CA GLU A 65 -18.36 7.62 -30.69
C GLU A 65 -18.23 9.05 -31.22
N ALA A 66 -18.21 10.07 -30.35
CA ALA A 66 -18.00 11.46 -30.74
C ALA A 66 -16.58 11.68 -31.32
N LEU A 67 -15.56 11.02 -30.74
CA LEU A 67 -14.21 11.01 -31.29
C LEU A 67 -14.20 10.40 -32.70
N LEU A 68 -14.80 9.22 -32.89
CA LEU A 68 -14.83 8.54 -34.18
C LEU A 68 -15.58 9.34 -35.26
N LYS A 69 -16.66 10.03 -34.88
CA LYS A 69 -17.45 10.89 -35.78
C LYS A 69 -16.77 12.22 -36.12
N GLY A 70 -15.67 12.57 -35.45
CA GLY A 70 -15.00 13.86 -35.66
C GLY A 70 -15.69 15.04 -34.97
N GLU A 71 -16.60 14.77 -34.04
CA GLU A 71 -17.35 15.80 -33.30
C GLU A 71 -16.55 16.45 -32.18
N ILE A 72 -15.51 15.77 -31.71
CA ILE A 72 -14.49 16.25 -30.76
C ILE A 72 -13.13 15.84 -31.30
N ASP A 73 -12.06 16.56 -30.98
CA ASP A 73 -10.70 16.25 -31.44
C ASP A 73 -9.92 15.37 -30.46
N LEU A 74 -10.15 15.55 -29.15
CA LEU A 74 -9.59 14.71 -28.09
C LEU A 74 -10.61 14.48 -26.97
N ALA A 75 -10.39 13.45 -26.16
CA ALA A 75 -11.16 13.19 -24.96
C ALA A 75 -10.24 12.98 -23.75
N VAL A 76 -10.71 13.39 -22.57
CA VAL A 76 -9.96 13.24 -21.32
C VAL A 76 -10.70 12.25 -20.41
N HIS A 77 -9.97 11.23 -19.96
CA HIS A 77 -10.51 10.17 -19.10
C HIS A 77 -9.65 9.99 -17.86
N SER A 78 -10.28 9.56 -16.76
CA SER A 78 -9.54 8.88 -15.70
C SER A 78 -9.04 7.55 -16.27
N HIS A 79 -7.72 7.32 -16.26
CA HIS A 79 -7.14 6.23 -17.05
C HIS A 79 -7.59 4.83 -16.58
N LYS A 80 -7.88 4.68 -15.29
CA LYS A 80 -8.44 3.45 -14.70
C LYS A 80 -9.83 3.07 -15.24
N ASP A 81 -10.57 4.01 -15.82
CA ASP A 81 -11.93 3.78 -16.33
C ASP A 81 -11.92 3.33 -17.80
N LEU A 82 -10.75 3.35 -18.46
CA LEU A 82 -10.58 2.92 -19.85
C LEU A 82 -10.28 1.41 -19.93
N GLU A 83 -10.91 0.74 -20.89
CA GLU A 83 -10.62 -0.64 -21.26
C GLU A 83 -9.17 -0.82 -21.70
N THR A 84 -8.59 -1.98 -21.42
CA THR A 84 -7.21 -2.32 -21.80
C THR A 84 -7.05 -2.38 -23.32
N GLU A 85 -8.03 -2.94 -24.02
CA GLU A 85 -8.15 -2.88 -25.47
C GLU A 85 -8.87 -1.59 -25.88
N GLN A 86 -8.25 -0.80 -26.75
CA GLN A 86 -8.86 0.43 -27.25
C GLN A 86 -9.82 0.12 -28.41
N PRO A 87 -10.93 0.88 -28.56
CA PRO A 87 -11.77 0.79 -29.73
C PRO A 87 -10.96 1.06 -31.01
N LYS A 88 -11.23 0.29 -32.07
CA LYS A 88 -10.53 0.42 -33.35
C LYS A 88 -10.60 1.85 -33.88
N GLY A 89 -9.44 2.43 -34.22
CA GLY A 89 -9.35 3.79 -34.75
C GLY A 89 -9.14 4.85 -33.68
N LEU A 90 -9.11 4.48 -32.40
CA LEU A 90 -8.77 5.34 -31.27
C LEU A 90 -7.47 4.88 -30.60
N GLN A 91 -6.71 5.83 -30.07
CA GLN A 91 -5.49 5.57 -29.31
C GLN A 91 -5.36 6.56 -28.16
N ILE A 92 -4.62 6.16 -27.11
CA ILE A 92 -4.15 7.09 -26.09
C ILE A 92 -2.92 7.79 -26.63
N ALA A 93 -2.99 9.12 -26.77
CA ALA A 93 -1.88 9.92 -27.29
C ALA A 93 -0.92 10.36 -26.20
N ALA A 94 -1.42 10.61 -25.00
CA ALA A 94 -0.62 11.07 -23.87
C ALA A 94 -1.30 10.71 -22.55
N VAL A 95 -0.48 10.52 -21.51
CA VAL A 95 -0.94 10.43 -20.12
C VAL A 95 -0.27 11.52 -19.29
N THR A 96 -1.00 12.05 -18.30
CA THR A 96 -0.45 13.06 -17.38
C THR A 96 0.48 12.42 -16.37
N THR A 97 1.24 13.24 -15.65
CA THR A 97 1.84 12.84 -14.37
C THR A 97 0.78 12.21 -13.46
N ARG A 98 1.21 11.19 -12.69
CA ARG A 98 0.35 10.49 -11.74
C ARG A 98 0.12 11.33 -10.49
N GLU A 99 -1.15 11.57 -10.18
CA GLU A 99 -1.55 12.10 -8.87
C GLU A 99 -1.64 10.98 -7.83
N GLU A 100 -1.87 11.33 -6.55
CA GLU A 100 -1.98 10.40 -5.41
C GLU A 100 -2.76 9.11 -5.76
N PRO A 101 -2.07 7.96 -5.94
CA PRO A 101 -2.70 6.73 -6.40
C PRO A 101 -3.52 6.05 -5.30
N ASN A 102 -3.35 6.47 -4.05
CA ASN A 102 -3.94 5.83 -2.89
C ASN A 102 -5.46 5.88 -2.90
N ASP A 103 -6.05 4.88 -2.26
CA ASP A 103 -7.42 5.01 -1.76
C ASP A 103 -7.40 5.69 -0.38
N LEU A 104 -8.47 6.40 -0.05
CA LEU A 104 -8.70 6.95 1.27
C LEU A 104 -10.01 6.41 1.85
N ILE A 105 -10.05 6.27 3.17
CA ILE A 105 -11.26 6.00 3.93
C ILE A 105 -11.65 7.29 4.65
N LEU A 106 -12.85 7.79 4.36
CA LEU A 106 -13.48 8.84 5.15
C LEU A 106 -14.38 8.18 6.18
N ILE A 107 -14.19 8.51 7.45
CA ILE A 107 -14.90 7.90 8.57
C ILE A 107 -15.63 9.01 9.33
N ASN A 108 -16.92 8.79 9.59
CA ASN A 108 -17.65 9.66 10.51
C ASN A 108 -16.98 9.62 11.89
N LYS A 109 -16.81 10.79 12.54
CA LYS A 109 -16.08 10.89 13.82
C LYS A 109 -16.64 9.97 14.93
N ASN A 110 -17.93 9.66 14.89
CA ASN A 110 -18.59 8.72 15.80
C ASN A 110 -18.29 7.24 15.52
N ALA A 111 -17.71 6.90 14.37
CA ALA A 111 -17.37 5.54 13.93
C ALA A 111 -15.86 5.23 13.98
N VAL A 112 -15.04 6.14 14.52
CA VAL A 112 -13.58 6.00 14.60
C VAL A 112 -13.16 5.18 15.82
N ASP A 113 -12.21 4.26 15.61
CA ASP A 113 -11.38 3.67 16.65
C ASP A 113 -9.94 3.46 16.12
N THR A 114 -9.04 4.38 16.45
CA THR A 114 -7.64 4.39 16.00
C THR A 114 -6.79 3.22 16.52
N LYS A 115 -7.30 2.45 17.50
CA LYS A 115 -6.62 1.24 17.98
C LYS A 115 -6.86 0.05 17.05
N ARG A 116 -7.89 0.11 16.22
CA ARG A 116 -8.31 -0.94 15.27
C ARG A 116 -7.67 -0.72 13.91
N ARG A 117 -7.54 -1.81 13.13
CA ARG A 117 -7.08 -1.74 11.74
C ARG A 117 -8.10 -0.93 10.92
N LEU A 118 -7.59 -0.04 10.05
CA LEU A 118 -8.36 0.95 9.28
C LEU A 118 -9.07 2.03 10.11
N ALA A 119 -8.75 2.15 11.41
CA ALA A 119 -9.34 3.12 12.34
C ALA A 119 -10.87 3.05 12.47
N LEU A 120 -11.51 1.91 12.13
CA LEU A 120 -12.96 1.71 12.18
C LEU A 120 -13.39 1.01 13.47
N LYS A 121 -14.52 1.41 14.05
CA LYS A 121 -15.20 0.65 15.11
C LYS A 121 -15.63 -0.74 14.63
N ASP A 122 -15.95 -1.62 15.59
CA ASP A 122 -16.45 -2.96 15.30
C ASP A 122 -17.81 -2.89 14.60
N GLY A 123 -17.99 -3.67 13.53
CA GLY A 123 -19.27 -3.77 12.81
C GLY A 123 -19.66 -2.56 11.95
N ALA A 124 -18.73 -1.63 11.71
CA ALA A 124 -18.98 -0.41 10.93
C ALA A 124 -19.47 -0.70 9.50
N THR A 125 -20.41 0.11 9.02
CA THR A 125 -20.97 0.05 7.66
C THR A 125 -20.14 0.89 6.70
N VAL A 126 -19.45 0.24 5.76
CA VAL A 126 -18.54 0.88 4.81
C VAL A 126 -19.14 0.91 3.40
N GLY A 127 -19.23 2.12 2.83
CA GLY A 127 -19.77 2.40 1.50
C GLY A 127 -18.72 2.24 0.39
N THR A 128 -18.92 1.28 -0.51
CA THR A 128 -18.17 1.16 -1.77
C THR A 128 -18.83 0.17 -2.71
N SER A 129 -18.90 0.49 -4.01
CA SER A 129 -19.32 -0.47 -5.04
C SER A 129 -18.17 -1.11 -5.82
N SER A 130 -16.92 -0.75 -5.53
CA SER A 130 -15.76 -1.39 -6.17
C SER A 130 -15.54 -2.79 -5.60
N ALA A 131 -15.60 -3.80 -6.46
CA ALA A 131 -15.31 -5.20 -6.11
C ALA A 131 -13.91 -5.37 -5.49
N ARG A 132 -12.91 -4.65 -6.04
CA ARG A 132 -11.53 -4.59 -5.49
C ARG A 132 -11.53 -4.11 -4.04
N ARG A 133 -12.16 -2.96 -3.78
CA ARG A 133 -12.19 -2.37 -2.43
C ARG A 133 -12.92 -3.27 -1.44
N LYS A 134 -14.05 -3.87 -1.84
CA LYS A 134 -14.81 -4.83 -1.03
C LYS A 134 -13.92 -6.01 -0.61
N SER A 135 -13.17 -6.59 -1.55
CA SER A 135 -12.26 -7.71 -1.29
C SER A 135 -11.17 -7.36 -0.26
N PHE A 136 -10.49 -6.21 -0.41
CA PHE A 136 -9.49 -5.76 0.55
C PHE A 136 -10.08 -5.48 1.94
N LEU A 137 -11.23 -4.82 2.01
CA LEU A 137 -11.90 -4.53 3.29
C LEU A 137 -12.20 -5.82 4.06
N LYS A 138 -12.68 -6.88 3.38
CA LYS A 138 -12.88 -8.19 4.02
C LYS A 138 -11.58 -8.85 4.48
N GLY A 139 -10.50 -8.67 3.72
CA GLY A 139 -9.18 -9.17 4.10
C GLY A 139 -8.63 -8.50 5.37
N PHE A 140 -8.86 -7.20 5.53
CA PHE A 140 -8.35 -6.45 6.68
C PHE A 140 -9.30 -6.40 7.89
N ARG A 141 -10.62 -6.44 7.65
CA ARG A 141 -11.67 -6.32 8.66
C ARG A 141 -12.86 -7.20 8.27
N LYS A 142 -12.87 -8.45 8.77
CA LYS A 142 -13.97 -9.39 8.50
C LYS A 142 -15.31 -8.96 9.08
N ASP A 143 -15.29 -8.09 10.08
CA ASP A 143 -16.46 -7.63 10.82
C ASP A 143 -17.18 -6.44 10.16
N VAL A 144 -16.57 -5.72 9.21
CA VAL A 144 -17.22 -4.57 8.58
C VAL A 144 -18.37 -4.99 7.66
N LYS A 145 -19.45 -4.21 7.67
CA LYS A 145 -20.62 -4.41 6.81
C LYS A 145 -20.43 -3.61 5.53
N LEU A 146 -20.33 -4.29 4.39
CA LEU A 146 -20.16 -3.62 3.10
C LEU A 146 -21.53 -3.27 2.51
N LYS A 147 -21.70 -2.01 2.12
CA LYS A 147 -22.92 -1.51 1.47
C LYS A 147 -22.55 -0.82 0.16
N ASP A 148 -23.30 -1.10 -0.90
CA ASP A 148 -23.10 -0.45 -2.18
C ASP A 148 -23.35 1.05 -2.10
N MET A 149 -22.64 1.81 -2.93
CA MET A 149 -22.71 3.27 -2.95
C MET A 149 -22.61 3.80 -4.39
N ARG A 150 -23.52 4.73 -4.71
CA ARG A 150 -23.63 5.41 -6.01
C ARG A 150 -23.61 6.93 -5.85
N GLY A 151 -23.36 7.60 -6.96
CA GLY A 151 -23.19 9.05 -7.06
C GLY A 151 -21.78 9.43 -7.50
N ASN A 152 -21.61 10.70 -7.87
CA ASN A 152 -20.29 11.31 -8.06
C ASN A 152 -19.60 11.50 -6.69
N VAL A 153 -18.36 12.03 -6.68
CA VAL A 153 -17.59 12.17 -5.43
C VAL A 153 -18.31 13.06 -4.39
N PRO A 154 -18.81 14.27 -4.73
CA PRO A 154 -19.57 15.10 -3.79
C PRO A 154 -20.80 14.40 -3.20
N THR A 155 -21.65 13.78 -4.04
CA THR A 155 -22.86 13.08 -3.55
C THR A 155 -22.50 11.93 -2.60
N ARG A 156 -21.39 11.23 -2.83
CA ARG A 156 -20.94 10.16 -1.92
C ARG A 156 -20.50 10.69 -0.57
N ILE A 157 -19.81 11.83 -0.54
CA ILE A 157 -19.42 12.51 0.70
C ILE A 157 -20.66 12.99 1.44
N GLU A 158 -21.63 13.58 0.74
CA GLU A 158 -22.92 13.99 1.34
C GLU A 158 -23.65 12.81 1.98
N LYS A 159 -23.72 11.64 1.31
CA LYS A 159 -24.29 10.42 1.91
C LYS A 159 -23.57 9.98 3.18
N LEU A 160 -22.25 10.18 3.26
CA LEU A 160 -21.50 9.95 4.50
C LEU A 160 -21.89 10.97 5.58
N GLN A 161 -21.98 12.27 5.24
CA GLN A 161 -22.40 13.33 6.18
C GLN A 161 -23.80 13.07 6.74
N ASN A 162 -24.72 12.58 5.90
CA ASN A 162 -26.10 12.26 6.26
C ASN A 162 -26.22 10.97 7.09
N GLY A 163 -25.12 10.29 7.39
CA GLY A 163 -25.11 9.10 8.24
C GLY A 163 -25.63 7.82 7.57
N GLU A 164 -25.73 7.77 6.24
CA GLU A 164 -26.15 6.55 5.53
C GLU A 164 -25.09 5.42 5.60
N TYR A 165 -23.86 5.79 5.96
CA TYR A 165 -22.68 4.95 6.12
C TYR A 165 -21.86 5.43 7.32
N ASP A 166 -21.12 4.53 7.95
CA ASP A 166 -20.14 4.89 8.99
C ASP A 166 -18.83 5.37 8.36
N ALA A 167 -18.49 4.83 7.20
CA ALA A 167 -17.33 5.23 6.41
C ALA A 167 -17.55 4.98 4.91
N ILE A 168 -16.78 5.64 4.05
CA ILE A 168 -16.75 5.39 2.60
C ILE A 168 -15.32 5.29 2.09
N VAL A 169 -15.11 4.59 0.98
CA VAL A 169 -13.79 4.49 0.34
C VAL A 169 -13.78 5.18 -1.01
N LEU A 170 -12.87 6.13 -1.19
CA LEU A 170 -12.70 6.94 -2.40
C LEU A 170 -11.25 6.91 -2.90
N ALA A 171 -11.04 7.30 -4.16
CA ALA A 171 -9.68 7.49 -4.67
C ALA A 171 -9.20 8.88 -4.25
N ALA A 172 -7.99 9.00 -3.69
CA ALA A 172 -7.48 10.26 -3.19
C ALA A 172 -7.39 11.33 -4.28
N ALA A 173 -6.88 10.98 -5.47
CA ALA A 173 -6.85 11.90 -6.61
C ALA A 173 -8.22 12.52 -6.95
N GLY A 174 -9.33 11.77 -6.83
CA GLY A 174 -10.66 12.34 -7.13
C GLY A 174 -11.11 13.40 -6.12
N VAL A 175 -10.67 13.27 -4.86
CA VAL A 175 -10.97 14.20 -3.78
C VAL A 175 -10.06 15.43 -3.86
N ASN A 176 -8.76 15.21 -4.07
CA ASN A 176 -7.74 16.26 -4.18
C ASN A 176 -8.03 17.22 -5.34
N ARG A 177 -8.38 16.67 -6.52
CA ARG A 177 -8.76 17.46 -7.70
C ARG A 177 -9.90 18.42 -7.42
N LEU A 178 -10.91 17.95 -6.70
CA LEU A 178 -12.10 18.73 -6.39
C LEU A 178 -11.91 19.66 -5.17
N ASP A 179 -10.74 19.63 -4.52
CA ASP A 179 -10.43 20.42 -3.33
C ASP A 179 -11.54 20.39 -2.27
N LEU A 180 -12.07 19.18 -2.00
CA LEU A 180 -13.23 19.01 -1.11
C LEU A 180 -12.81 19.13 0.36
N ASP A 181 -13.59 19.86 1.15
CA ASP A 181 -13.40 19.93 2.60
C ASP A 181 -13.75 18.60 3.28
N LEU A 182 -12.77 18.01 3.95
CA LEU A 182 -12.89 16.75 4.68
C LEU A 182 -12.84 16.94 6.21
N SER A 183 -12.84 18.18 6.71
CA SER A 183 -12.67 18.53 8.13
C SER A 183 -13.73 17.89 9.07
N ALA A 184 -14.90 17.56 8.51
CA ALA A 184 -15.98 16.86 9.21
C ALA A 184 -15.64 15.40 9.55
N PHE A 185 -14.65 14.80 8.88
CA PHE A 185 -14.34 13.38 8.95
C PHE A 185 -12.97 13.10 9.54
N HIS A 186 -12.76 11.85 9.95
CA HIS A 186 -11.44 11.27 10.10
C HIS A 186 -11.00 10.67 8.77
N VAL A 187 -9.77 10.96 8.34
CA VAL A 187 -9.24 10.55 7.03
C VAL A 187 -8.10 9.56 7.24
N GLU A 188 -8.26 8.35 6.71
CA GLU A 188 -7.20 7.35 6.64
C GLU A 188 -6.74 7.18 5.19
N LEU A 189 -5.51 7.61 4.88
CA LEU A 189 -4.87 7.37 3.60
C LEU A 189 -4.26 5.95 3.60
N LEU A 190 -4.66 5.12 2.65
CA LEU A 190 -4.25 3.72 2.59
C LEU A 190 -2.98 3.56 1.74
N ASP A 191 -1.93 2.96 2.31
CA ASP A 191 -0.66 2.73 1.62
C ASP A 191 -0.88 1.88 0.35
N PRO A 192 -0.41 2.32 -0.83
CA PRO A 192 -0.72 1.69 -2.12
C PRO A 192 -0.03 0.34 -2.29
N THR A 193 0.93 -0.01 -1.43
CA THR A 193 1.56 -1.33 -1.39
C THR A 193 0.79 -2.33 -0.51
N GLU A 194 -0.14 -1.85 0.32
CA GLU A 194 -1.00 -2.65 1.21
C GLU A 194 -2.44 -2.74 0.69
N PHE A 195 -3.03 -1.62 0.30
CA PHE A 195 -4.36 -1.53 -0.31
C PHE A 195 -4.19 -1.17 -1.79
N ILE A 196 -3.82 -2.17 -2.58
CA ILE A 196 -3.30 -1.95 -3.93
C ILE A 196 -4.38 -1.28 -4.82
N PRO A 197 -4.10 -0.10 -5.41
CA PRO A 197 -5.07 0.66 -6.17
C PRO A 197 -5.51 -0.02 -7.46
N ALA A 198 -6.55 0.53 -8.09
CA ALA A 198 -6.92 0.11 -9.44
C ALA A 198 -5.78 0.48 -10.42
N PRO A 199 -5.52 -0.34 -11.45
CA PRO A 199 -4.55 -0.02 -12.50
C PRO A 199 -4.78 1.39 -13.06
N ALA A 200 -3.70 2.16 -13.20
CA ALA A 200 -3.68 3.55 -13.63
C ALA A 200 -4.51 4.54 -12.80
N GLN A 201 -4.86 4.21 -11.55
CA GLN A 201 -5.50 5.17 -10.64
C GLN A 201 -4.57 6.38 -10.40
N GLY A 202 -5.16 7.58 -10.47
CA GLY A 202 -4.45 8.86 -10.33
C GLY A 202 -4.01 9.48 -11.67
N VAL A 203 -4.09 8.75 -12.78
CA VAL A 203 -3.61 9.21 -14.09
C VAL A 203 -4.77 9.68 -14.98
N LEU A 204 -4.56 10.74 -15.74
CA LEU A 204 -5.46 11.13 -16.83
C LEU A 204 -4.89 10.65 -18.17
N ALA A 205 -5.76 10.10 -19.02
CA ALA A 205 -5.42 9.68 -20.36
C ALA A 205 -6.13 10.54 -21.39
N ILE A 206 -5.38 10.97 -22.39
CA ILE A 206 -5.85 11.79 -23.51
C ILE A 206 -6.02 10.87 -24.71
N GLN A 207 -7.27 10.59 -25.07
CA GLN A 207 -7.63 9.73 -26.20
C GLN A 207 -7.89 10.57 -27.45
N ILE A 208 -7.39 10.12 -28.60
CA ILE A 208 -7.59 10.74 -29.91
C ILE A 208 -7.87 9.67 -30.97
N ARG A 209 -8.18 10.10 -32.20
CA ARG A 209 -8.20 9.19 -33.35
C ARG A 209 -6.79 8.81 -33.80
N GLU A 210 -6.59 7.55 -34.18
CA GLU A 210 -5.31 7.02 -34.67
C GLU A 210 -4.75 7.78 -35.89
N LYS A 211 -5.65 8.29 -36.74
CA LYS A 211 -5.29 9.03 -37.97
C LYS A 211 -4.75 10.44 -37.72
N ASP A 212 -4.98 11.01 -36.54
CA ASP A 212 -4.60 12.40 -36.24
C ASP A 212 -3.14 12.53 -35.78
N LYS A 213 -2.21 12.12 -36.64
CA LYS A 213 -0.77 12.08 -36.32
C LYS A 213 -0.17 13.45 -35.96
N GLY A 214 -0.69 14.53 -36.55
CA GLY A 214 -0.30 15.89 -36.20
C GLY A 214 -0.64 16.24 -34.75
N LEU A 215 -1.88 15.93 -34.33
CA LEU A 215 -2.34 16.13 -32.96
C LEU A 215 -1.57 15.24 -31.98
N GLN A 216 -1.35 13.97 -32.33
CA GLN A 216 -0.55 13.04 -31.54
C GLN A 216 0.83 13.62 -31.20
N LYS A 217 1.52 14.20 -32.19
CA LYS A 217 2.84 14.80 -32.02
C LYS A 217 2.79 16.02 -31.10
N GLN A 218 1.75 16.85 -31.20
CA GLN A 218 1.56 18.01 -30.33
C GLN A 218 1.30 17.60 -28.88
N LEU A 219 0.49 16.56 -28.66
CA LEU A 219 0.14 16.08 -27.33
C LEU A 219 1.29 15.39 -26.58
N GLN A 220 2.39 15.03 -27.26
CA GLN A 220 3.57 14.47 -26.57
C GLN A 220 4.17 15.44 -25.54
N ALA A 221 4.00 16.75 -25.71
CA ALA A 221 4.42 17.74 -24.72
C ALA A 221 3.65 17.64 -23.39
N LEU A 222 2.51 16.92 -23.37
CA LEU A 222 1.71 16.64 -22.19
C LEU A 222 1.96 15.23 -21.63
N ASN A 223 2.69 14.39 -22.36
CA ASN A 223 2.93 13.00 -21.99
C ASN A 223 4.03 12.92 -20.94
N ASP A 224 3.72 12.28 -19.82
CA ASP A 224 4.71 11.91 -18.82
C ASP A 224 5.23 10.49 -19.12
N GLU A 225 6.48 10.39 -19.58
CA GLU A 225 7.06 9.12 -20.04
C GLU A 225 7.18 8.08 -18.92
N GLU A 226 7.52 8.51 -17.70
CA GLU A 226 7.61 7.61 -16.55
C GLU A 226 6.22 7.07 -16.16
N THR A 227 5.21 7.93 -16.06
CA THR A 227 3.82 7.52 -15.80
C THR A 227 3.30 6.62 -16.92
N ALA A 228 3.63 6.90 -18.18
CA ALA A 228 3.27 6.04 -19.31
C ALA A 228 3.84 4.64 -19.15
N ALA A 229 5.14 4.51 -18.84
CA ALA A 229 5.80 3.21 -18.66
C ALA A 229 5.20 2.40 -17.49
N VAL A 230 4.97 3.02 -16.33
CA VAL A 230 4.41 2.30 -15.17
C VAL A 230 2.94 1.94 -15.37
N THR A 231 2.15 2.81 -16.02
CA THR A 231 0.72 2.50 -16.28
C THR A 231 0.54 1.49 -17.40
N GLU A 232 1.44 1.45 -18.38
CA GLU A 232 1.46 0.40 -19.41
C GLU A 232 1.67 -0.97 -18.76
N ILE A 233 2.62 -1.09 -17.81
CA ILE A 233 2.82 -2.32 -17.03
C ILE A 233 1.53 -2.69 -16.28
N GLU A 234 0.94 -1.75 -15.54
CA GLU A 234 -0.28 -1.99 -14.76
C GLU A 234 -1.44 -2.48 -15.64
N ARG A 235 -1.61 -1.86 -16.80
CA ARG A 235 -2.71 -2.14 -17.74
C ARG A 235 -2.46 -3.41 -18.56
N ASN A 236 -1.22 -3.73 -18.89
CA ASN A 236 -0.87 -5.03 -19.49
C ASN A 236 -1.18 -6.16 -18.51
N ILE A 237 -0.77 -6.04 -17.23
CA ILE A 237 -1.13 -7.01 -16.19
C ILE A 237 -2.65 -7.16 -16.10
N LEU A 238 -3.39 -6.05 -16.05
CA LEU A 238 -4.85 -6.07 -16.07
C LEU A 238 -5.40 -6.87 -17.28
N ASN A 239 -4.88 -6.60 -18.48
CA ASN A 239 -5.29 -7.25 -19.71
C ASN A 239 -5.09 -8.78 -19.65
N GLN A 240 -3.94 -9.22 -19.15
CA GLN A 240 -3.62 -10.66 -19.02
C GLN A 240 -4.56 -11.38 -18.03
N PHE A 241 -5.04 -10.69 -16.99
CA PHE A 241 -6.00 -11.26 -16.04
C PHE A 241 -7.45 -11.24 -16.55
N GLN A 242 -7.80 -10.39 -17.52
CA GLN A 242 -9.16 -10.15 -18.01
C GLN A 242 -9.70 -11.19 -19.00
N GLY A 243 -9.04 -12.35 -19.15
CA GLY A 243 -9.60 -13.53 -19.82
C GLY A 243 -10.89 -14.10 -19.18
N GLY A 244 -11.31 -13.56 -18.02
CA GLY A 244 -12.64 -13.70 -17.44
C GLY A 244 -13.12 -12.35 -16.87
N CYS A 245 -14.22 -11.82 -17.40
CA CYS A 245 -14.79 -10.53 -16.98
C CYS A 245 -15.09 -10.51 -15.46
N GLN A 246 -14.92 -9.34 -14.82
CA GLN A 246 -15.39 -9.01 -13.44
C GLN A 246 -14.52 -9.42 -12.25
N THR A 247 -13.22 -9.66 -12.46
CA THR A 247 -12.31 -10.04 -11.35
C THR A 247 -11.85 -8.80 -10.54
N PRO A 248 -11.98 -8.79 -9.19
CA PRO A 248 -11.37 -7.77 -8.33
C PRO A 248 -9.85 -7.79 -8.45
N ILE A 249 -9.27 -6.74 -9.03
CA ILE A 249 -7.84 -6.66 -9.29
C ILE A 249 -7.28 -5.28 -8.94
N GLY A 250 -6.16 -5.26 -8.23
CA GLY A 250 -5.34 -4.07 -8.01
C GLY A 250 -3.94 -4.28 -8.58
N VAL A 251 -3.40 -3.26 -9.22
CA VAL A 251 -2.00 -3.27 -9.71
C VAL A 251 -1.41 -1.90 -9.46
N TYR A 252 -0.25 -1.87 -8.83
CA TYR A 252 0.52 -0.66 -8.59
C TYR A 252 1.97 -0.91 -8.99
N CYS A 253 2.50 -0.03 -9.84
CA CYS A 253 3.85 -0.06 -10.34
C CYS A 253 4.54 1.27 -10.08
N ARG A 254 5.82 1.20 -9.75
CA ARG A 254 6.74 2.35 -9.74
C ARG A 254 8.08 1.95 -10.34
N ALA A 255 8.79 2.91 -10.91
CA ALA A 255 10.19 2.74 -11.27
C ALA A 255 11.04 2.61 -10.00
N LYS A 256 12.12 1.84 -10.06
CA LYS A 256 13.11 1.79 -8.98
C LYS A 256 13.95 3.06 -8.97
N GLU A 257 14.25 3.59 -7.78
CA GLU A 257 15.03 4.82 -7.64
C GLU A 257 16.53 4.64 -7.93
N GLU A 258 17.12 3.49 -7.53
CA GLU A 258 18.57 3.27 -7.55
C GLU A 258 19.06 2.34 -8.66
N GLU A 259 18.15 1.59 -9.31
CA GLU A 259 18.50 0.60 -10.33
C GLU A 259 17.50 0.62 -11.47
N GLU A 260 17.92 0.18 -12.66
CA GLU A 260 16.99 -0.04 -13.76
C GLU A 260 16.00 -1.17 -13.42
N GLY A 261 14.70 -0.88 -13.56
CA GLY A 261 13.62 -1.82 -13.39
C GLY A 261 12.41 -1.22 -12.67
N PHE A 262 11.43 -2.09 -12.44
CA PHE A 262 10.14 -1.74 -11.87
C PHE A 262 9.83 -2.63 -10.67
N GLU A 263 9.20 -2.03 -9.67
CA GLU A 263 8.54 -2.74 -8.58
C GLU A 263 7.05 -2.80 -8.87
N VAL A 264 6.45 -3.98 -8.72
CA VAL A 264 5.05 -4.24 -9.04
C VAL A 264 4.37 -4.97 -7.89
N TRP A 265 3.32 -4.36 -7.35
CA TRP A 265 2.39 -4.97 -6.41
C TRP A 265 1.12 -5.34 -7.16
N THR A 266 0.66 -6.57 -6.98
CA THR A 266 -0.55 -7.08 -7.62
C THR A 266 -1.42 -7.76 -6.59
N ALA A 267 -2.72 -7.48 -6.62
CA ALA A 267 -3.74 -8.16 -5.84
C ALA A 267 -4.82 -8.67 -6.78
N LYS A 268 -5.29 -9.88 -6.54
CA LYS A 268 -6.42 -10.48 -7.26
C LYS A 268 -7.28 -11.26 -6.30
N SER A 269 -8.59 -11.13 -6.44
CA SER A 269 -9.55 -12.03 -5.80
C SER A 269 -10.43 -12.71 -6.85
N GLU A 270 -11.15 -13.77 -6.46
CA GLU A 270 -12.08 -14.46 -7.36
C GLU A 270 -13.41 -13.70 -7.50
N SER A 271 -13.86 -13.04 -6.42
CA SER A 271 -15.07 -12.23 -6.38
C SER A 271 -14.96 -11.14 -5.32
N SER A 272 -15.87 -10.17 -5.36
CA SER A 272 -15.94 -9.06 -4.38
C SER A 272 -16.09 -9.55 -2.93
N ASP A 273 -16.58 -10.78 -2.75
CA ASP A 273 -16.84 -11.38 -1.45
C ASP A 273 -15.70 -12.20 -0.88
N LYS A 274 -14.65 -12.45 -1.67
CA LYS A 274 -13.46 -13.20 -1.28
C LYS A 274 -12.33 -12.25 -0.92
N VAL A 275 -11.38 -12.76 -0.14
CA VAL A 275 -10.16 -12.05 0.25
C VAL A 275 -9.17 -12.06 -0.92
N PRO A 276 -8.32 -11.04 -1.13
CA PRO A 276 -7.39 -11.05 -2.25
C PRO A 276 -6.16 -11.90 -1.94
N LYS A 277 -5.67 -12.63 -2.94
CA LYS A 277 -4.26 -13.06 -3.02
C LYS A 277 -3.43 -11.86 -3.45
N MET A 278 -2.19 -11.78 -3.00
CA MET A 278 -1.31 -10.66 -3.32
C MET A 278 0.11 -11.13 -3.60
N LEU A 279 0.78 -10.52 -4.57
CA LEU A 279 2.18 -10.76 -4.88
C LEU A 279 2.93 -9.44 -5.08
N TYR A 280 4.19 -9.47 -4.69
CA TYR A 280 5.20 -8.47 -5.06
C TYR A 280 6.15 -9.10 -6.08
N THR A 281 6.54 -8.34 -7.10
CA THR A 281 7.57 -8.75 -8.05
C THR A 281 8.38 -7.56 -8.51
N GLU A 282 9.66 -7.80 -8.75
CA GLU A 282 10.52 -6.89 -9.49
C GLU A 282 10.64 -7.38 -10.94
N THR A 283 10.81 -6.45 -11.88
CA THR A 283 11.04 -6.79 -13.29
C THR A 283 11.86 -5.73 -14.01
N ARG A 284 12.76 -6.17 -14.88
CA ARG A 284 13.38 -5.33 -15.93
C ARG A 284 12.74 -5.54 -17.30
N ASN A 285 11.79 -6.49 -17.39
CA ASN A 285 11.07 -6.79 -18.61
C ASN A 285 9.57 -6.56 -18.40
N PRO A 286 9.07 -5.34 -18.73
CA PRO A 286 7.66 -4.97 -18.66
C PRO A 286 6.74 -5.95 -19.40
N ASN A 287 7.15 -6.44 -20.57
CA ASN A 287 6.27 -7.20 -21.45
C ASN A 287 5.94 -8.61 -20.95
N LYS A 288 6.83 -9.23 -20.16
CA LYS A 288 6.66 -10.60 -19.64
C LYS A 288 6.08 -10.67 -18.23
N VAL A 289 5.92 -9.53 -17.55
CA VAL A 289 5.52 -9.52 -16.15
C VAL A 289 4.08 -10.00 -15.94
N GLY A 290 3.17 -9.65 -16.87
CA GLY A 290 1.77 -10.02 -16.82
C GLY A 290 1.55 -11.53 -16.89
N GLU A 291 2.04 -12.19 -17.95
CA GLU A 291 1.96 -13.64 -18.13
C GLU A 291 2.54 -14.41 -16.94
N ARG A 292 3.72 -13.98 -16.46
CA ARG A 292 4.37 -14.57 -15.29
C ARG A 292 3.52 -14.43 -14.03
N LEU A 293 2.90 -13.27 -13.81
CA LEU A 293 2.03 -13.04 -12.67
C LEU A 293 0.78 -13.90 -12.74
N VAL A 294 0.12 -13.99 -13.91
CA VAL A 294 -1.07 -14.85 -14.10
C VAL A 294 -0.78 -16.28 -13.66
N GLN A 295 0.31 -16.87 -14.16
CA GLN A 295 0.73 -18.21 -13.78
C GLN A 295 1.01 -18.32 -12.28
N ARG A 296 1.80 -17.38 -11.73
CA ARG A 296 2.15 -17.38 -10.30
C ARG A 296 0.91 -17.32 -9.40
N PHE A 297 -0.12 -16.56 -9.78
CA PHE A 297 -1.37 -16.48 -9.01
C PHE A 297 -2.17 -17.80 -9.03
N GLN A 298 -2.12 -18.54 -10.13
CA GLN A 298 -2.73 -19.88 -10.22
C GLN A 298 -2.00 -20.89 -9.35
N ASP A 299 -0.69 -20.77 -9.24
CA ASP A 299 0.17 -21.67 -8.47
C ASP A 299 0.15 -21.39 -6.94
N ILE A 300 -0.59 -20.37 -6.48
CA ILE A 300 -0.77 -20.10 -5.04
C ILE A 300 -1.79 -21.09 -4.47
N GLU A 301 -1.28 -22.07 -3.73
CA GLU A 301 -2.08 -23.03 -2.98
C GLU A 301 -1.97 -22.82 -1.46
N GLY A 302 -3.08 -23.09 -0.77
CA GLY A 302 -3.16 -23.05 0.68
C GLY A 302 -2.30 -24.14 1.32
N THR A 303 -1.55 -23.79 2.35
CA THR A 303 -0.67 -24.71 3.06
C THR A 303 -0.55 -24.30 4.54
N SER A 304 0.14 -25.11 5.35
CA SER A 304 0.35 -24.80 6.77
C SER A 304 1.49 -23.80 6.96
N VAL A 305 1.22 -22.77 7.78
CA VAL A 305 2.10 -21.65 8.08
C VAL A 305 2.26 -21.54 9.59
N PHE A 306 3.50 -21.55 10.07
CA PHE A 306 3.82 -21.22 11.45
C PHE A 306 4.50 -19.84 11.49
N ILE A 307 3.97 -18.92 12.30
CA ILE A 307 4.58 -17.60 12.51
C ILE A 307 5.10 -17.47 13.94
N THR A 308 6.35 -17.02 14.08
CA THR A 308 7.02 -16.83 15.38
C THR A 308 6.57 -15.55 16.10
N ARG A 309 5.26 -15.31 16.19
CA ARG A 309 4.65 -14.28 17.03
C ARG A 309 3.28 -14.75 17.45
N ASP A 310 2.77 -14.22 18.55
CA ASP A 310 1.40 -14.48 18.95
C ASP A 310 0.42 -13.85 17.96
N MET A 311 -0.70 -14.56 17.75
CA MET A 311 -1.80 -14.09 16.92
C MET A 311 -2.56 -12.97 17.64
N ARG A 312 -2.96 -11.94 16.90
CA ARG A 312 -3.69 -10.78 17.45
C ARG A 312 -5.17 -10.90 17.14
N ARG A 313 -6.00 -10.19 17.91
CA ARG A 313 -7.40 -9.98 17.52
C ARG A 313 -7.43 -9.17 16.21
N ASP A 314 -8.16 -9.66 15.22
CA ASP A 314 -8.28 -9.08 13.86
C ASP A 314 -6.94 -8.92 13.14
N ASP A 315 -6.13 -9.97 13.21
CA ASP A 315 -4.84 -10.00 12.54
C ASP A 315 -5.00 -9.99 11.02
N GLY A 316 -4.65 -8.88 10.37
CA GLY A 316 -4.79 -8.74 8.93
C GLY A 316 -3.99 -9.80 8.17
N PHE A 317 -2.82 -10.19 8.69
CA PHE A 317 -1.99 -11.23 8.08
C PHE A 317 -2.68 -12.59 8.12
N GLU A 318 -3.25 -12.96 9.27
CA GLU A 318 -4.01 -14.21 9.41
C GLU A 318 -5.24 -14.21 8.51
N ASN A 319 -6.01 -13.12 8.54
CA ASN A 319 -7.24 -12.99 7.77
C ASN A 319 -7.00 -13.12 6.26
N LEU A 320 -5.91 -12.52 5.76
CA LEU A 320 -5.47 -12.65 4.37
C LEU A 320 -5.16 -14.10 3.98
N LEU A 321 -4.45 -14.83 4.85
CA LEU A 321 -4.02 -16.20 4.58
C LEU A 321 -5.16 -17.22 4.75
N VAL A 322 -5.87 -17.21 5.88
CA VAL A 322 -7.00 -18.12 6.15
C VAL A 322 -8.10 -17.93 5.11
N GLY A 323 -8.37 -16.69 4.68
CA GLY A 323 -9.32 -16.40 3.61
C GLY A 323 -8.95 -17.00 2.25
N ASN A 324 -7.71 -17.47 2.09
CA ASN A 324 -7.18 -18.12 0.90
C ASN A 324 -6.77 -19.59 1.13
N GLY A 325 -7.29 -20.22 2.19
CA GLY A 325 -7.13 -21.67 2.43
C GLY A 325 -5.84 -22.08 3.13
N PHE A 326 -5.10 -21.14 3.73
CA PHE A 326 -3.93 -21.47 4.53
C PHE A 326 -4.33 -21.81 5.97
N ASP A 327 -3.63 -22.77 6.57
CA ASP A 327 -3.72 -23.09 8.00
C ASP A 327 -2.62 -22.32 8.75
N VAL A 328 -3.00 -21.34 9.57
CA VAL A 328 -2.06 -20.40 10.19
C VAL A 328 -2.03 -20.61 11.69
N ASN A 329 -0.84 -20.92 12.21
CA ASN A 329 -0.57 -21.04 13.64
C ASN A 329 0.50 -20.02 14.04
N GLY A 330 0.35 -19.38 15.20
CA GLY A 330 1.29 -18.37 15.66
C GLY A 330 1.60 -18.47 17.14
N LYS A 331 2.88 -18.52 17.47
CA LYS A 331 3.38 -18.45 18.84
C LYS A 331 4.71 -17.72 18.89
N SER A 332 4.84 -16.75 19.79
CA SER A 332 6.13 -16.11 20.03
C SER A 332 7.07 -17.11 20.72
N MET A 333 8.30 -17.27 20.22
CA MET A 333 9.32 -18.11 20.85
C MET A 333 10.04 -17.38 21.99
N ILE A 334 9.73 -16.10 22.18
CA ILE A 334 10.37 -15.21 23.13
C ILE A 334 9.34 -14.40 23.91
N GLU A 335 9.75 -13.95 25.08
CA GLU A 335 9.04 -12.96 25.89
C GLU A 335 10.00 -11.83 26.25
N THR A 336 9.51 -10.59 26.23
CA THR A 336 10.29 -9.46 26.73
C THR A 336 9.95 -9.22 28.20
N LYS A 337 10.94 -9.33 29.08
CA LYS A 337 10.79 -8.96 30.49
C LYS A 337 11.32 -7.55 30.71
N ARG A 338 10.57 -6.76 31.48
CA ARG A 338 10.98 -5.42 31.86
C ARG A 338 12.24 -5.49 32.73
N VAL A 339 13.21 -4.65 32.44
CA VAL A 339 14.36 -4.39 33.32
C VAL A 339 14.02 -3.11 34.09
N ALA A 340 13.94 -3.23 35.42
CA ALA A 340 13.71 -2.06 36.28
C ALA A 340 14.95 -1.17 36.25
N VAL A 341 14.73 0.11 35.97
CA VAL A 341 15.81 1.10 35.91
C VAL A 341 15.58 2.14 37.01
N ARG A 342 16.64 2.39 37.78
CA ARG A 342 16.67 3.44 38.79
C ARG A 342 16.72 4.83 38.11
N LYS A 343 15.68 5.63 38.31
CA LYS A 343 15.48 6.92 37.61
C LYS A 343 16.60 7.92 37.90
N ASP A 344 17.10 7.93 39.13
CA ASP A 344 18.19 8.76 39.64
C ASP A 344 19.53 8.51 38.92
N LEU A 345 19.66 7.41 38.18
CA LEU A 345 20.88 7.06 37.43
C LEU A 345 20.80 7.40 35.94
N VAL A 346 19.67 7.93 35.47
CA VAL A 346 19.49 8.31 34.06
C VAL A 346 19.60 9.82 33.97
N ARG A 347 20.62 10.30 33.24
CA ARG A 347 20.76 11.72 32.92
C ARG A 347 19.50 12.22 32.19
N ASP A 348 19.12 13.47 32.44
CA ASP A 348 17.97 14.15 31.84
C ASP A 348 18.35 15.23 30.82
N ASP A 349 19.65 15.38 30.53
CA ASP A 349 20.20 16.37 29.59
C ASP A 349 20.19 15.92 28.11
N TYR A 350 19.47 14.84 27.80
CA TYR A 350 19.27 14.40 26.41
C TYR A 350 18.14 15.18 25.74
N THR A 351 18.35 15.55 24.47
CA THR A 351 17.32 16.23 23.67
C THR A 351 16.66 15.30 22.65
N TRP A 352 17.18 14.07 22.52
CA TRP A 352 16.62 13.04 21.66
C TRP A 352 16.43 11.71 22.39
N VAL A 353 15.35 11.00 22.05
CA VAL A 353 15.18 9.57 22.33
C VAL A 353 15.08 8.81 21.01
N PHE A 354 15.90 7.78 20.83
CA PHE A 354 15.82 6.92 19.65
C PHE A 354 15.34 5.51 20.00
N PHE A 355 14.24 5.08 19.37
CA PHE A 355 13.69 3.75 19.54
C PHE A 355 13.97 2.85 18.34
N SER A 356 14.78 1.81 18.56
CA SER A 356 15.05 0.77 17.57
C SER A 356 13.99 -0.34 17.55
N SER A 357 12.97 -0.28 18.42
CA SER A 357 11.87 -1.25 18.42
C SER A 357 10.64 -0.72 19.15
N LYS A 358 9.47 -1.28 18.82
CA LYS A 358 8.22 -1.06 19.58
C LYS A 358 8.32 -1.48 21.05
N GLN A 359 9.16 -2.46 21.36
CA GLN A 359 9.34 -2.96 22.74
C GLN A 359 10.14 -1.97 23.57
N ALA A 360 11.14 -1.31 22.97
CA ALA A 360 11.84 -0.21 23.62
C ALA A 360 10.88 0.92 24.01
N ILE A 361 9.95 1.30 23.12
CA ILE A 361 8.89 2.28 23.43
C ILE A 361 8.05 1.82 24.62
N TYR A 362 7.52 0.58 24.56
CA TYR A 362 6.63 0.05 25.59
C TYR A 362 7.29 0.00 26.96
N HIS A 363 8.51 -0.54 27.04
CA HIS A 363 9.22 -0.72 28.31
C HIS A 363 9.86 0.54 28.83
N TYR A 364 10.19 1.52 27.98
CA TYR A 364 10.73 2.81 28.40
C TYR A 364 9.63 3.75 28.88
N LEU A 365 8.63 4.05 28.04
CA LEU A 365 7.52 4.95 28.38
C LEU A 365 6.57 4.36 29.43
N GLY A 366 6.73 3.08 29.79
CA GLY A 366 6.09 2.48 30.95
C GLY A 366 6.79 2.74 32.29
N GLN A 367 7.99 3.33 32.27
CA GLN A 367 8.74 3.69 33.50
C GLN A 367 9.14 5.16 33.54
N PHE A 368 9.36 5.78 32.38
CA PHE A 368 9.92 7.10 32.24
C PHE A 368 8.96 8.04 31.55
N ASP A 369 8.88 9.26 32.09
CA ASP A 369 8.28 10.41 31.44
C ASP A 369 9.43 11.22 30.85
N PRO A 370 9.58 11.27 29.51
CA PRO A 370 10.67 12.00 28.88
C PRO A 370 10.56 13.51 29.16
N PRO A 371 11.69 14.25 29.22
CA PRO A 371 11.69 15.70 29.36
C PRO A 371 10.83 16.39 28.31
N GLU A 372 10.26 17.54 28.69
CA GLU A 372 9.51 18.37 27.77
C GLU A 372 10.40 18.86 26.61
N GLY A 373 9.85 18.88 25.39
CA GLY A 373 10.58 19.31 24.19
C GLY A 373 11.54 18.26 23.61
N VAL A 374 11.63 17.05 24.17
CA VAL A 374 12.46 15.99 23.60
C VAL A 374 11.94 15.57 22.22
N LYS A 375 12.87 15.36 21.28
CA LYS A 375 12.59 14.87 19.93
C LYS A 375 12.70 13.34 19.88
N TYR A 376 11.99 12.72 18.95
CA TYR A 376 11.92 11.27 18.82
C TYR A 376 12.41 10.76 17.47
N GLY A 377 13.43 9.91 17.51
CA GLY A 377 13.85 9.10 16.37
C GLY A 377 13.32 7.67 16.50
N VAL A 378 12.89 7.07 15.40
CA VAL A 378 12.42 5.68 15.38
C VAL A 378 12.89 4.93 14.15
N ILE A 379 13.01 3.61 14.26
CA ILE A 379 13.23 2.75 13.10
C ILE A 379 11.91 2.32 12.46
N GLY A 380 11.70 2.69 11.21
CA GLY A 380 10.59 2.26 10.37
C GLY A 380 9.20 2.75 10.79
N LYS A 381 8.25 2.63 9.86
CA LYS A 381 6.85 3.04 10.05
C LYS A 381 6.17 2.32 11.21
N ALA A 382 6.50 1.05 11.46
CA ALA A 382 5.88 0.25 12.53
C ALA A 382 6.22 0.78 13.94
N THR A 383 7.47 1.17 14.19
CA THR A 383 7.88 1.77 15.47
C THR A 383 7.31 3.18 15.60
N ALA A 384 7.26 3.96 14.51
CA ALA A 384 6.60 5.26 14.48
C ALA A 384 5.09 5.16 14.82
N ALA A 385 4.40 4.15 14.30
CA ALA A 385 3.00 3.90 14.64
C ALA A 385 2.83 3.50 16.11
N ALA A 386 3.75 2.71 16.67
CA ALA A 386 3.73 2.38 18.10
C ALA A 386 3.94 3.62 18.99
N LEU A 387 4.80 4.54 18.57
CA LEU A 387 5.01 5.83 19.24
C LEU A 387 3.74 6.70 19.19
N ARG A 388 3.09 6.78 18.01
CA ARG A 388 1.80 7.48 17.83
C ARG A 388 0.69 6.96 18.73
N LYS A 389 0.65 5.65 18.99
CA LYS A 389 -0.31 5.06 19.95
C LYS A 389 -0.09 5.52 21.40
N ARG A 390 1.06 6.10 21.71
CA ARG A 390 1.36 6.74 23.01
C ARG A 390 1.13 8.26 22.99
N GLY A 391 0.53 8.80 21.93
CA GLY A 391 0.28 10.24 21.78
C GLY A 391 1.51 11.03 21.31
N LEU A 392 2.61 10.36 20.97
CA LEU A 392 3.88 11.00 20.59
C LEU A 392 4.13 10.86 19.09
N ARG A 393 4.84 11.81 18.47
CA ARG A 393 5.21 11.76 17.05
C ARG A 393 6.72 11.61 16.91
N ALA A 394 7.13 10.93 15.84
CA ALA A 394 8.54 10.81 15.50
C ALA A 394 8.95 12.01 14.65
N ASP A 395 10.02 12.68 15.05
CA ASP A 395 10.71 13.74 14.30
C ASP A 395 11.65 13.15 13.24
N PHE A 396 12.09 11.90 13.45
CA PHE A 396 12.86 11.14 12.48
C PHE A 396 12.35 9.71 12.37
N ILE A 397 12.15 9.23 11.14
CA ILE A 397 11.81 7.84 10.84
C ILE A 397 12.86 7.28 9.87
N GLY A 398 13.63 6.30 10.32
CA GLY A 398 14.55 5.56 9.47
C GLY A 398 13.82 4.57 8.58
N TYR A 399 13.74 4.83 7.27
CA TYR A 399 13.03 3.96 6.32
C TYR A 399 13.88 2.81 5.77
N SER A 400 15.20 2.90 5.87
CA SER A 400 16.10 1.88 5.33
C SER A 400 16.01 0.57 6.12
N THR A 401 16.08 -0.55 5.40
CA THR A 401 16.24 -1.89 5.97
C THR A 401 17.66 -2.14 6.49
N ASP A 402 18.62 -1.27 6.16
CA ASP A 402 19.94 -1.22 6.76
C ASP A 402 19.95 -0.30 8.00
N THR A 403 20.10 -0.91 9.16
CA THR A 403 20.20 -0.22 10.45
C THR A 403 21.40 0.71 10.55
N ARG A 404 22.52 0.42 9.85
CA ARG A 404 23.71 1.28 9.86
C ARG A 404 23.47 2.53 9.02
N LEU A 405 22.86 2.39 7.83
CA LEU A 405 22.48 3.53 7.01
C LEU A 405 21.51 4.45 7.76
N THR A 406 20.48 3.86 8.38
CA THR A 406 19.56 4.61 9.27
C THR A 406 20.32 5.34 10.37
N GLY A 407 21.31 4.68 11.01
CA GLY A 407 22.13 5.30 12.04
C GLY A 407 22.98 6.46 11.54
N LYS A 408 23.55 6.36 10.34
CA LYS A 408 24.32 7.46 9.72
C LYS A 408 23.43 8.67 9.43
N GLN A 409 22.26 8.44 8.83
CA GLN A 409 21.28 9.49 8.55
C GLN A 409 20.82 10.19 9.84
N PHE A 410 20.54 9.39 10.88
CA PHE A 410 20.12 9.93 12.16
C PHE A 410 21.23 10.69 12.88
N ALA A 411 22.45 10.15 12.92
CA ALA A 411 23.60 10.83 13.53
C ALA A 411 23.89 12.17 12.84
N ALA A 412 23.78 12.22 11.51
CA ALA A 412 23.94 13.46 10.74
C ALA A 412 22.86 14.50 11.09
N LEU A 413 21.61 14.09 11.29
CA LEU A 413 20.51 14.97 11.69
C LEU A 413 20.69 15.52 13.11
N VAL A 414 21.07 14.67 14.05
CA VAL A 414 21.22 15.02 15.48
C VAL A 414 22.43 15.93 15.71
N GLY A 415 23.49 15.80 14.90
CA GLY A 415 24.69 16.61 15.05
C GLY A 415 25.43 16.29 16.36
N SER A 416 25.47 17.24 17.30
CA SER A 416 26.16 17.12 18.60
C SER A 416 25.21 16.94 19.79
N GLU A 417 23.89 16.92 19.56
CA GLU A 417 22.87 16.76 20.59
C GLU A 417 22.93 15.38 21.28
N ILE A 418 22.65 15.30 22.59
CA ILE A 418 22.71 14.04 23.36
C ILE A 418 21.47 13.18 23.08
N VAL A 419 21.69 11.89 22.83
CA VAL A 419 20.66 10.92 22.50
C VAL A 419 20.59 9.80 23.51
N LEU A 420 19.38 9.56 24.03
CA LEU A 420 19.04 8.38 24.81
C LEU A 420 18.57 7.24 23.89
N PHE A 421 19.14 6.05 24.09
CA PHE A 421 18.77 4.81 23.41
C PHE A 421 18.22 3.79 24.39
N PRO A 422 16.89 3.76 24.61
CA PRO A 422 16.25 2.64 25.29
C PRO A 422 16.39 1.37 24.46
N MET A 423 16.95 0.31 25.04
CA MET A 423 17.35 -0.89 24.31
C MET A 423 17.14 -2.18 25.10
N ALA A 424 17.14 -3.30 24.37
CA ALA A 424 17.21 -4.64 24.93
C ALA A 424 18.59 -4.88 25.56
N ARG A 425 18.65 -5.71 26.61
CA ARG A 425 19.90 -6.34 27.06
C ARG A 425 20.54 -7.08 25.88
N GLY A 426 21.81 -6.82 25.60
CA GLY A 426 22.54 -7.45 24.48
C GLY A 426 22.20 -6.92 23.09
N SER A 427 21.59 -5.74 22.96
CA SER A 427 21.37 -5.08 21.64
C SER A 427 22.67 -4.99 20.82
N LYS A 428 22.57 -5.18 19.49
CA LYS A 428 23.68 -5.09 18.52
C LYS A 428 24.23 -3.67 18.32
N ARG A 429 23.58 -2.63 18.89
CA ARG A 429 24.03 -1.23 18.90
C ARG A 429 24.38 -0.57 17.54
N ALA A 430 23.91 -1.14 16.43
CA ALA A 430 24.30 -0.71 15.08
C ALA A 430 24.02 0.78 14.76
N VAL A 431 22.98 1.37 15.36
CA VAL A 431 22.66 2.80 15.20
C VAL A 431 23.58 3.65 16.07
N GLN A 432 23.75 3.26 17.32
CA GLN A 432 24.58 3.96 18.31
C GLN A 432 26.04 4.04 17.88
N GLU A 433 26.55 3.00 17.24
CA GLU A 433 27.92 2.93 16.71
C GLU A 433 28.20 3.92 15.57
N GLN A 434 27.18 4.59 15.02
CA GLN A 434 27.36 5.63 14.00
C GLN A 434 27.63 7.02 14.59
N PHE A 435 27.51 7.19 15.91
CA PHE A 435 27.77 8.47 16.59
C PHE A 435 29.25 8.61 16.94
N ALA A 436 29.89 9.68 16.46
CA ALA A 436 31.31 9.91 16.64
C ALA A 436 31.67 10.70 17.92
N VAL A 437 30.74 11.49 18.48
CA VAL A 437 31.02 12.37 19.62
C VAL A 437 30.96 11.59 20.93
N LYS A 438 32.05 11.61 21.70
CA LYS A 438 32.15 10.94 23.00
C LYS A 438 31.16 11.57 24.00
N GLY A 439 30.37 10.73 24.66
CA GLY A 439 29.39 11.17 25.67
C GLY A 439 28.03 11.60 25.12
N GLN A 440 27.85 11.59 23.79
CA GLN A 440 26.58 11.92 23.12
C GLN A 440 25.54 10.79 23.21
N VAL A 441 25.98 9.55 23.43
CA VAL A 441 25.10 8.37 23.44
C VAL A 441 24.88 7.88 24.87
N ILE A 442 23.62 7.86 25.31
CA ILE A 442 23.19 7.24 26.57
C ILE A 442 22.49 5.92 26.24
N ASN A 443 23.09 4.78 26.58
CA ASN A 443 22.47 3.48 26.39
C ASN A 443 21.70 3.06 27.64
N LEU A 444 20.40 2.84 27.51
CA LEU A 444 19.55 2.47 28.64
C LEU A 444 18.91 1.10 28.41
N VAL A 445 19.32 0.09 29.18
CA VAL A 445 18.70 -1.23 29.11
C VAL A 445 17.37 -1.21 29.86
N VAL A 446 16.26 -1.27 29.13
CA VAL A 446 14.90 -1.18 29.71
C VAL A 446 14.12 -2.49 29.64
N TYR A 447 14.62 -3.47 28.89
CA TYR A 447 14.05 -4.81 28.82
C TYR A 447 15.10 -5.85 28.44
N GLU A 448 14.77 -7.12 28.64
CA GLU A 448 15.54 -8.25 28.14
C GLU A 448 14.62 -9.26 27.45
N THR A 449 15.20 -10.04 26.54
CA THR A 449 14.48 -11.07 25.80
C THR A 449 14.78 -12.43 26.42
N VAL A 450 13.74 -13.12 26.86
CA VAL A 450 13.81 -14.47 27.41
C VAL A 450 13.26 -15.44 26.37
N SER A 451 14.00 -16.53 26.13
CA SER A 451 13.57 -17.63 25.25
C SER A 451 12.63 -18.58 25.98
N HIS A 452 11.61 -19.05 25.27
CA HIS A 452 10.77 -20.15 25.70
C HIS A 452 11.20 -21.41 24.95
N GLU A 453 11.78 -22.37 25.67
CA GLU A 453 12.41 -23.56 25.08
C GLU A 453 11.42 -24.72 24.94
N ASP A 454 10.33 -24.73 25.72
CA ASP A 454 9.34 -25.82 25.77
C ASP A 454 8.16 -25.63 24.80
N ILE A 455 8.22 -24.66 23.89
CA ILE A 455 7.13 -24.43 22.93
C ILE A 455 7.17 -25.52 21.86
N LYS A 456 6.15 -26.39 21.88
CA LYS A 456 5.90 -27.34 20.79
C LYS A 456 5.46 -26.57 19.55
N VAL A 457 6.29 -26.60 18.52
CA VAL A 457 6.00 -26.03 17.21
C VAL A 457 5.26 -27.07 16.36
N PRO A 458 4.07 -26.76 15.81
CA PRO A 458 3.41 -27.66 14.86
C PRO A 458 4.21 -27.75 13.56
N MET A 459 4.23 -28.94 12.96
CA MET A 459 4.83 -29.12 11.63
C MET A 459 4.12 -28.24 10.61
N SER A 460 4.86 -27.34 9.97
CA SER A 460 4.33 -26.43 8.95
C SER A 460 5.15 -26.50 7.65
N HIS A 461 4.54 -26.18 6.51
CA HIS A 461 5.25 -26.08 5.24
C HIS A 461 6.00 -24.75 5.11
N ILE A 462 5.49 -23.69 5.74
CA ILE A 462 6.10 -22.36 5.77
C ILE A 462 6.37 -21.96 7.21
N VAL A 463 7.56 -21.44 7.49
CA VAL A 463 7.92 -20.84 8.78
C VAL A 463 8.26 -19.37 8.59
N VAL A 464 7.56 -18.51 9.32
CA VAL A 464 7.70 -17.05 9.26
C VAL A 464 8.41 -16.55 10.52
N PHE A 465 9.62 -16.03 10.34
CA PHE A 465 10.44 -15.45 11.40
C PHE A 465 10.22 -13.96 11.53
N THR A 466 9.74 -13.53 12.69
CA THR A 466 9.37 -12.13 12.94
C THR A 466 10.49 -11.30 13.58
N SER A 467 11.54 -11.95 14.08
CA SER A 467 12.71 -11.29 14.69
C SER A 467 13.95 -12.20 14.73
N PRO A 468 15.17 -11.65 14.86
CA PRO A 468 16.39 -12.43 15.08
C PRO A 468 16.32 -13.30 16.34
N SER A 469 15.79 -12.77 17.44
CA SER A 469 15.67 -13.53 18.69
C SER A 469 14.72 -14.73 18.56
N ASN A 470 13.67 -14.61 17.73
CA ASN A 470 12.81 -15.74 17.40
C ASN A 470 13.54 -16.81 16.58
N VAL A 471 14.44 -16.43 15.67
CA VAL A 471 15.29 -17.38 14.92
C VAL A 471 16.16 -18.18 15.88
N ILE A 472 16.91 -17.49 16.74
CA ILE A 472 17.79 -18.12 17.74
C ILE A 472 16.98 -19.07 18.63
N SER A 473 15.85 -18.61 19.16
CA SER A 473 15.04 -19.40 20.07
C SER A 473 14.39 -20.62 19.40
N TYR A 474 13.95 -20.48 18.15
CA TYR A 474 13.35 -21.57 17.39
C TYR A 474 14.39 -22.65 17.06
N LEU A 475 15.55 -22.26 16.53
CA LEU A 475 16.57 -23.17 16.00
C LEU A 475 17.38 -23.90 17.08
N LYS A 476 17.23 -23.52 18.36
CA LYS A 476 17.77 -24.30 19.48
C LYS A 476 17.19 -25.72 19.52
N ASN A 477 15.88 -25.84 19.34
CA ASN A 477 15.12 -27.08 19.57
C ASN A 477 14.42 -27.61 18.31
N ASN A 478 14.47 -26.88 17.20
CA ASN A 478 13.81 -27.24 15.95
C ASN A 478 14.79 -27.11 14.78
N LEU A 479 14.61 -27.94 13.76
CA LEU A 479 15.33 -27.84 12.50
C LEU A 479 14.39 -27.36 11.39
N ILE A 480 14.95 -26.70 10.38
CA ILE A 480 14.22 -26.41 9.14
C ILE A 480 14.39 -27.62 8.22
N GLY A 481 13.29 -28.29 7.92
CA GLY A 481 13.26 -29.42 7.00
C GLY A 481 13.57 -29.01 5.55
N PRO A 482 14.05 -29.94 4.71
CA PRO A 482 14.49 -29.63 3.34
C PRO A 482 13.36 -29.15 2.42
N SER A 483 12.10 -29.46 2.73
CA SER A 483 10.92 -29.01 2.01
C SER A 483 10.22 -27.80 2.65
N GLN A 484 10.67 -27.36 3.83
CA GLN A 484 10.10 -26.20 4.51
C GLN A 484 10.62 -24.91 3.86
N ARG A 485 9.72 -23.96 3.70
CA ARG A 485 10.01 -22.65 3.11
C ARG A 485 10.05 -21.60 4.20
N VAL A 486 11.01 -20.69 4.14
CA VAL A 486 11.27 -19.74 5.22
C VAL A 486 10.97 -18.32 4.74
N VAL A 487 10.23 -17.56 5.56
CA VAL A 487 10.03 -16.12 5.35
C VAL A 487 10.69 -15.37 6.50
N ALA A 488 11.60 -14.46 6.18
CA ALA A 488 12.25 -13.59 7.14
C ALA A 488 11.62 -12.20 7.09
N MET A 489 11.19 -11.66 8.23
CA MET A 489 10.56 -10.33 8.31
C MET A 489 11.41 -9.20 7.72
N GLY A 490 12.75 -9.33 7.75
CA GLY A 490 13.66 -8.33 7.19
C GLY A 490 15.13 -8.75 7.32
N ASN A 491 16.04 -7.84 6.95
CA ASN A 491 17.48 -8.12 6.85
C ASN A 491 18.10 -8.61 8.16
N ALA A 492 17.75 -8.00 9.30
CA ALA A 492 18.27 -8.46 10.58
C ALA A 492 17.90 -9.93 10.86
N THR A 493 16.66 -10.33 10.56
CA THR A 493 16.18 -11.70 10.72
C THR A 493 16.84 -12.64 9.70
N GLY A 494 16.97 -12.21 8.43
CA GLY A 494 17.65 -12.97 7.39
C GLY A 494 19.13 -13.22 7.69
N ASN A 495 19.83 -12.21 8.21
CA ASN A 495 21.22 -12.36 8.66
C ASN A 495 21.35 -13.36 9.80
N GLU A 496 20.38 -13.39 10.73
CA GLU A 496 20.37 -14.37 11.80
C GLU A 496 20.12 -15.79 11.29
N LEU A 497 19.26 -15.96 10.29
CA LEU A 497 19.04 -17.24 9.60
C LEU A 497 20.32 -17.71 8.89
N ASN A 498 21.02 -16.81 8.20
CA ASN A 498 22.29 -17.09 7.53
C ASN A 498 23.35 -17.59 8.52
N ASN A 499 23.45 -16.96 9.70
CA ASN A 499 24.37 -17.39 10.76
C ASN A 499 24.10 -18.81 11.24
N HIS A 500 22.86 -19.30 11.10
CA HIS A 500 22.45 -20.66 11.44
C HIS A 500 22.35 -21.58 10.21
N GLY A 501 22.96 -21.20 9.08
CA GLY A 501 23.03 -22.02 7.88
C GLY A 501 21.76 -22.02 7.00
N VAL A 502 20.72 -21.28 7.36
CA VAL A 502 19.48 -21.16 6.58
C VAL A 502 19.62 -20.03 5.56
N ARG A 503 20.00 -20.38 4.33
CA ARG A 503 20.27 -19.41 3.25
C ARG A 503 19.10 -19.14 2.31
N ALA A 504 18.15 -20.08 2.22
CA ALA A 504 16.99 -19.97 1.34
C ALA A 504 15.79 -19.41 2.11
N PHE A 505 15.55 -18.11 1.99
CA PHE A 505 14.37 -17.47 2.56
C PHE A 505 13.86 -16.34 1.66
N THR A 506 12.57 -16.04 1.78
CA THR A 506 11.94 -14.89 1.14
C THR A 506 11.76 -13.75 2.14
N GLN A 507 11.75 -12.52 1.67
CA GLN A 507 11.49 -11.33 2.51
C GLN A 507 10.29 -10.56 1.97
N PRO A 508 9.50 -9.93 2.84
CA PRO A 508 8.41 -9.07 2.40
C PRO A 508 8.94 -7.74 1.86
N SER A 509 8.24 -7.17 0.88
CA SER A 509 8.54 -5.84 0.33
C SER A 509 8.27 -4.72 1.33
N THR A 510 7.36 -4.94 2.28
CA THR A 510 7.05 -4.03 3.38
C THR A 510 6.87 -4.77 4.71
N PHE A 511 7.11 -4.11 5.83
CA PHE A 511 6.93 -4.68 7.18
C PHE A 511 5.46 -4.76 7.63
N SER A 512 4.52 -4.63 6.70
CA SER A 512 3.09 -4.65 6.98
C SER A 512 2.54 -6.07 7.00
N ASP A 513 1.32 -6.23 7.52
CA ASP A 513 0.60 -7.50 7.44
C ASP A 513 0.39 -7.95 5.99
N ALA A 514 0.16 -7.00 5.07
CA ALA A 514 -0.01 -7.26 3.64
C ALA A 514 1.32 -7.68 2.98
N GLY A 515 2.43 -6.99 3.30
CA GLY A 515 3.77 -7.35 2.80
C GLY A 515 4.19 -8.75 3.27
N LEU A 516 3.91 -9.09 4.53
CA LEU A 516 4.18 -10.42 5.05
C LEU A 516 3.31 -11.49 4.37
N ALA A 517 2.03 -11.21 4.13
CA ALA A 517 1.15 -12.11 3.39
C ALA A 517 1.63 -12.30 1.93
N GLN A 518 2.08 -11.24 1.26
CA GLN A 518 2.70 -11.32 -0.08
C GLN A 518 3.90 -12.26 -0.10
N ALA A 519 4.78 -12.18 0.90
CA ALA A 519 5.92 -13.09 1.02
C ALA A 519 5.50 -14.55 1.25
N VAL A 520 4.45 -14.78 2.04
CA VAL A 520 3.91 -16.14 2.26
C VAL A 520 3.23 -16.69 1.01
N PHE A 521 2.43 -15.90 0.30
CA PHE A 521 1.85 -16.29 -0.98
C PHE A 521 2.94 -16.61 -2.01
N ALA A 522 3.98 -15.79 -2.11
CA ALA A 522 5.12 -16.05 -2.98
C ALA A 522 5.86 -17.34 -2.58
N ALA A 523 6.06 -17.55 -1.28
CA ALA A 523 6.69 -18.74 -0.74
C ALA A 523 5.80 -19.98 -0.87
N SER A 524 4.49 -19.88 -1.08
CA SER A 524 3.63 -21.07 -1.24
C SER A 524 3.66 -21.66 -2.65
N ILE A 525 4.05 -20.87 -3.65
CA ILE A 525 4.22 -21.30 -5.05
C ILE A 525 5.32 -22.35 -5.12
N GLN A 526 4.98 -23.58 -5.54
CA GLN A 526 5.97 -24.64 -5.70
C GLN A 526 6.89 -24.33 -6.89
N PRO A 527 8.22 -24.53 -6.78
CA PRO A 527 9.06 -24.54 -7.97
C PRO A 527 8.60 -25.68 -8.87
N LYS A 528 8.24 -25.39 -10.13
CA LYS A 528 7.97 -26.44 -11.12
C LYS A 528 9.19 -27.37 -11.15
N LYS A 529 8.98 -28.68 -10.99
CA LYS A 529 10.01 -29.68 -11.26
C LYS A 529 10.46 -29.45 -12.71
N SER A 530 11.69 -28.98 -12.87
CA SER A 530 12.35 -28.75 -14.15
C SER A 530 12.51 -30.06 -14.91
#